data_AF-A0A960SBL6-F1
#
_entry.id   AF-A0A960SBL6-F1
#
_cell.length_a   1.000
_cell.length_b   1.000
_cell.length_c   1.000
_cell.angle_alpha   90.00
_cell.angle_beta   90.00
_cell.angle_gamma   90.00
#
_symmetry.space_group_name_H-M   'P 1'
#
loop_
_entity.id
_entity.type
_entity.pdbx_description
1 polymer ?
#
loop_
_entity_poly.entity_id
_entity_poly.type
_entity_poly.pdbx_seq_one_letter_code
_entity_poly.pdbx_strand_id
1 'polypeptide(L)'
;MNWLRDNQENVEPWQVEDYRSLSLKQLFERLSERQIHLDQERFFEAAQSFDSPEDLVDAIGQSLNVAGKELDAVYLLIFELWRRLLPEKQSLSLLCDELDNLIHAYDQGNLFHLEKLQDALANLVVVIEDNAEEEEEDPATLFNAVMQNLANDLVAFLYDMITDQIDLGEVDYAEELYE
;
A
#
# COMPACT_ATOMS: atom_id res chain seq x y z
N MET A 1 -4.70 19.75 -2.45
CA MET A 1 -5.40 20.74 -1.60
C MET A 1 -4.98 20.52 -0.15
N ASN A 2 -4.78 21.60 0.62
CA ASN A 2 -4.07 21.62 1.91
C ASN A 2 -4.98 21.22 3.10
N TRP A 3 -4.80 20.01 3.65
CA TRP A 3 -5.45 19.51 4.87
C TRP A 3 -5.11 20.33 6.14
N LEU A 4 -4.04 21.13 6.11
CA LEU A 4 -3.60 21.97 7.22
C LEU A 4 -4.52 23.17 7.53
N ARG A 5 -5.57 23.44 6.74
CA ARG A 5 -6.34 24.69 6.83
C ARG A 5 -7.80 24.59 7.26
N ASP A 6 -8.46 23.44 7.17
CA ASP A 6 -9.89 23.33 7.53
C ASP A 6 -10.16 22.26 8.59
N ASN A 7 -10.20 22.72 9.84
CA ASN A 7 -10.48 21.92 11.03
C ASN A 7 -12.02 21.81 11.27
N GLN A 8 -12.78 21.44 10.25
CA GLN A 8 -14.25 21.27 10.33
C GLN A 8 -14.76 19.91 9.81
N GLU A 9 -13.88 18.96 9.52
CA GLU A 9 -14.27 17.55 9.41
C GLU A 9 -13.95 16.86 10.74
N ASN A 10 -14.93 16.13 11.26
CA ASN A 10 -14.86 15.44 12.54
C ASN A 10 -14.03 14.15 12.39
N VAL A 11 -12.77 14.29 11.94
CA VAL A 11 -11.82 13.20 11.76
C VAL A 11 -11.27 12.77 13.11
N GLU A 12 -11.39 11.49 13.41
CA GLU A 12 -10.85 10.93 14.64
C GLU A 12 -9.32 10.86 14.55
N PRO A 13 -8.58 10.98 15.68
CA PRO A 13 -7.11 11.07 15.67
C PRO A 13 -6.40 9.94 14.94
N TRP A 14 -7.00 8.74 14.90
CA TRP A 14 -6.47 7.58 14.20
C TRP A 14 -6.57 7.70 12.67
N GLN A 15 -7.45 8.54 12.12
CA GLN A 15 -7.67 8.67 10.67
C GLN A 15 -6.60 9.52 9.97
N VAL A 16 -5.86 10.33 10.72
CA VAL A 16 -4.86 11.28 10.21
C VAL A 16 -3.46 11.01 10.78
N GLU A 17 -3.30 9.90 11.50
CA GLU A 17 -2.04 9.58 12.13
C GLU A 17 -1.08 8.92 11.15
N ASP A 18 0.19 9.32 11.22
CA ASP A 18 1.23 8.68 10.45
C ASP A 18 1.66 7.36 11.13
N TYR A 19 0.99 6.28 10.73
CA TYR A 19 1.33 4.93 11.19
C TYR A 19 2.75 4.50 10.79
N ARG A 20 3.33 5.10 9.73
CA ARG A 20 4.71 4.85 9.30
C ARG A 20 5.74 5.40 10.31
N SER A 21 5.36 6.40 11.10
CA SER A 21 6.20 6.95 12.17
C SER A 21 6.19 6.14 13.49
N LEU A 22 5.20 5.25 13.67
CA LEU A 22 5.04 4.47 14.90
C LEU A 22 6.04 3.31 14.96
N SER A 23 6.46 2.90 16.16
CA SER A 23 7.29 1.68 16.34
C SER A 23 6.43 0.41 16.36
N LEU A 24 7.02 -0.74 16.01
CA LEU A 24 6.32 -2.05 16.06
C LEU A 24 5.68 -2.31 17.44
N LYS A 25 6.37 -1.93 18.53
CA LYS A 25 5.83 -2.07 19.89
C LYS A 25 4.56 -1.23 20.10
N GLN A 26 4.54 0.00 19.60
CA GLN A 26 3.36 0.87 19.70
C GLN A 26 2.19 0.35 18.86
N LEU A 27 2.47 -0.25 17.70
CA LEU A 27 1.43 -0.89 16.87
C LEU A 27 0.79 -2.06 17.62
N PHE A 28 1.60 -2.94 18.22
CA PHE A 28 1.09 -4.06 19.03
C PHE A 28 0.41 -3.62 20.34
N GLU A 29 0.93 -2.59 21.01
CA GLU A 29 0.29 -2.01 22.20
C GLU A 29 -1.12 -1.50 21.87
N ARG A 30 -1.30 -0.83 20.73
CA ARG A 30 -2.63 -0.35 20.29
C ARG A 30 -3.58 -1.47 19.89
N LEU A 31 -3.08 -2.56 19.32
CA LEU A 31 -3.89 -3.76 19.11
C LEU A 31 -4.32 -4.35 20.46
N SER A 32 -3.41 -4.42 21.43
CA SER A 32 -3.70 -4.90 22.79
C SER A 32 -4.73 -4.03 23.51
N GLU A 33 -4.69 -2.71 23.36
CA GLU A 33 -5.70 -1.79 23.92
C GLU A 33 -7.10 -2.07 23.36
N ARG A 34 -7.18 -2.62 22.15
CA ARG A 34 -8.41 -3.03 21.46
C ARG A 34 -8.78 -4.49 21.69
N GLN A 35 -8.20 -5.14 22.71
CA GLN A 35 -8.38 -6.56 23.05
C GLN A 35 -7.87 -7.54 21.99
N ILE A 36 -7.07 -7.07 21.03
CA ILE A 36 -6.41 -7.91 20.03
C ILE A 36 -5.01 -8.24 20.55
N HIS A 37 -4.88 -9.41 21.19
CA HIS A 37 -3.59 -9.90 21.70
C HIS A 37 -2.81 -10.62 20.59
N LEU A 38 -2.36 -9.83 19.61
CA LEU A 38 -1.39 -10.23 18.61
C LEU A 38 0.01 -9.84 19.09
N ASP A 39 0.89 -10.84 19.19
CA ASP A 39 2.33 -10.65 19.33
C ASP A 39 2.99 -10.94 17.98
N GLN A 40 4.25 -10.53 17.81
CA GLN A 40 4.98 -10.75 16.55
C GLN A 40 4.96 -12.22 16.09
N GLU A 41 5.16 -13.17 17.00
CA GLU A 41 5.10 -14.61 16.66
C GLU A 41 3.70 -15.05 16.19
N ARG A 42 2.65 -14.60 16.89
CA ARG A 42 1.26 -14.90 16.52
C ARG A 42 0.86 -14.25 15.22
N PHE A 43 1.40 -13.08 14.92
CA PHE A 43 1.19 -12.40 13.65
C PHE A 43 1.80 -13.21 12.49
N PHE A 44 3.02 -13.73 12.66
CA PHE A 44 3.62 -14.62 11.65
C PHE A 44 2.83 -15.92 11.48
N GLU A 45 2.37 -16.55 12.57
CA GLU A 45 1.52 -17.74 12.49
C GLU A 45 0.19 -17.45 11.77
N ALA A 46 -0.44 -16.32 12.06
CA ALA A 46 -1.65 -15.88 11.39
C ALA A 46 -1.40 -15.65 9.89
N ALA A 47 -0.31 -14.97 9.54
CA ALA A 47 0.06 -14.70 8.14
C ALA A 47 0.48 -15.94 7.33
N GLN A 48 0.70 -17.09 7.97
CA GLN A 48 0.80 -18.36 7.25
C GLN A 48 -0.56 -18.89 6.79
N SER A 49 -1.62 -18.50 7.47
CA SER A 49 -3.00 -18.93 7.21
C SER A 49 -3.78 -17.95 6.32
N PHE A 50 -3.23 -16.76 6.09
CA PHE A 50 -3.84 -15.68 5.31
C PHE A 50 -2.83 -15.15 4.29
N ASP A 51 -3.33 -14.72 3.13
CA ASP A 51 -2.49 -14.24 2.04
C ASP A 51 -2.50 -12.72 1.90
N SER A 52 -3.48 -12.04 2.49
CA SER A 52 -3.57 -10.58 2.52
C SER A 52 -3.84 -10.02 3.94
N PRO A 53 -3.44 -8.77 4.22
CA PRO A 53 -3.83 -8.09 5.45
C PRO A 53 -5.35 -7.91 5.55
N GLU A 54 -6.05 -7.76 4.42
CA GLU A 54 -7.51 -7.72 4.33
C GLU A 54 -8.15 -8.99 4.91
N ASP A 55 -7.69 -10.18 4.49
CA ASP A 55 -8.22 -11.47 4.98
C ASP A 55 -8.02 -11.64 6.48
N LEU A 56 -6.86 -11.22 6.99
CA LEU A 56 -6.57 -11.28 8.42
C LEU A 56 -7.49 -10.34 9.21
N VAL A 57 -7.73 -9.14 8.70
CA VAL A 57 -8.62 -8.16 9.34
C VAL A 57 -10.07 -8.67 9.34
N ASP A 58 -10.52 -9.25 8.24
CA ASP A 58 -11.86 -9.84 8.15
C ASP A 58 -12.04 -11.00 9.14
N ALA A 59 -11.03 -11.88 9.27
CA ALA A 59 -11.03 -12.95 10.25
C ALA A 59 -11.07 -12.41 11.70
N ILE A 60 -10.33 -11.34 11.99
CA ILE A 60 -10.36 -10.66 13.30
C ILE A 60 -11.74 -10.04 13.56
N GLY A 61 -12.31 -9.35 12.56
CA GLY A 61 -13.65 -8.75 12.63
C GLY A 61 -14.74 -9.78 12.92
N GLN A 62 -14.69 -10.94 12.26
CA GLN A 62 -15.61 -12.05 12.50
C GLN A 62 -15.42 -12.68 13.89
N SER A 63 -14.18 -12.86 14.33
CA SER A 63 -13.86 -13.49 15.62
C SER A 63 -14.26 -12.61 16.81
N LEU A 64 -13.99 -11.32 16.72
CA LEU A 64 -14.24 -10.36 17.80
C LEU A 64 -15.60 -9.65 17.68
N ASN A 65 -16.35 -9.91 16.61
CA ASN A 65 -17.60 -9.25 16.27
C ASN A 65 -17.45 -7.71 16.25
N VAL A 66 -16.32 -7.25 15.71
CA VAL A 66 -15.96 -5.83 15.58
C VAL A 66 -16.32 -5.39 14.16
N ALA A 67 -17.03 -4.28 14.03
CA ALA A 67 -17.49 -3.76 12.75
C ALA A 67 -17.46 -2.23 12.68
N GLY A 68 -17.37 -1.70 11.46
CA GLY A 68 -17.31 -0.26 11.20
C GLY A 68 -15.98 0.35 11.63
N LYS A 69 -16.01 1.56 12.20
CA LYS A 69 -14.81 2.36 12.53
C LYS A 69 -13.74 1.63 13.34
N GLU A 70 -14.12 0.72 14.22
CA GLU A 70 -13.15 -0.05 14.99
C GLU A 70 -12.39 -1.06 14.13
N LEU A 71 -13.06 -1.66 13.15
CA LEU A 71 -12.43 -2.56 12.19
C LEU A 71 -11.50 -1.77 11.26
N ASP A 72 -11.91 -0.58 10.82
CA ASP A 72 -11.07 0.31 10.00
C ASP A 72 -9.78 0.72 10.74
N ALA A 73 -9.87 1.04 12.03
CA ALA A 73 -8.70 1.37 12.83
C ALA A 73 -7.76 0.16 13.05
N VAL A 74 -8.32 -1.05 13.11
CA VAL A 74 -7.54 -2.29 13.17
C VAL A 74 -6.90 -2.60 11.83
N TYR A 75 -7.62 -2.37 10.74
CA TYR A 75 -7.10 -2.51 9.37
C TYR A 75 -5.81 -1.71 9.20
N LEU A 76 -5.81 -0.42 9.56
CA LEU A 76 -4.61 0.42 9.43
C LEU A 76 -3.41 -0.09 10.25
N LEU A 77 -3.67 -0.66 11.44
CA LEU A 77 -2.62 -1.24 12.29
C LEU A 77 -2.07 -2.55 11.68
N ILE A 78 -2.95 -3.44 11.21
CA ILE A 78 -2.57 -4.71 10.60
C ILE A 78 -1.87 -4.47 9.27
N PHE A 79 -2.37 -3.55 8.46
CA PHE A 79 -1.77 -3.12 7.20
C PHE A 79 -0.32 -2.67 7.40
N GLU A 80 -0.07 -1.79 8.36
CA GLU A 80 1.29 -1.32 8.65
C GLU A 80 2.19 -2.42 9.23
N LEU A 81 1.66 -3.31 10.05
CA LEU A 81 2.40 -4.48 10.54
C LEU A 81 2.77 -5.43 9.40
N TRP A 82 1.84 -5.68 8.48
CA TRP A 82 2.04 -6.53 7.31
C TRP A 82 3.11 -5.95 6.40
N ARG A 83 3.03 -4.66 6.10
CA ARG A 83 4.04 -3.92 5.32
C ARG A 83 5.46 -4.11 5.87
N ARG A 84 5.61 -4.10 7.20
CA ARG A 84 6.93 -4.16 7.86
C ARG A 84 7.45 -5.57 8.12
N LEU A 85 6.56 -6.49 8.47
CA LEU A 85 6.92 -7.84 8.91
C LEU A 85 6.89 -8.86 7.77
N LEU A 86 6.11 -8.59 6.72
CA LEU A 86 5.90 -9.48 5.59
C LEU A 86 6.04 -8.75 4.25
N PRO A 87 7.20 -8.11 3.98
CA PRO A 87 7.44 -7.46 2.69
C PRO A 87 7.41 -8.46 1.53
N GLU A 88 7.53 -9.75 1.79
CA GLU A 88 7.46 -10.84 0.81
C GLU A 88 6.01 -11.19 0.42
N LYS A 89 5.01 -10.84 1.25
CA LYS A 89 3.58 -11.03 0.96
C LYS A 89 2.92 -9.67 0.70
N GLN A 90 3.29 -9.01 -0.40
CA GLN A 90 2.65 -7.77 -0.80
C GLN A 90 1.22 -8.04 -1.31
N SER A 91 0.24 -7.34 -0.75
CA SER A 91 -1.09 -7.23 -1.34
C SER A 91 -1.16 -6.02 -2.27
N LEU A 92 -2.15 -6.02 -3.16
CA LEU A 92 -2.37 -4.90 -4.08
C LEU A 92 -2.48 -3.56 -3.34
N SER A 93 -3.21 -3.53 -2.22
CA SER A 93 -3.36 -2.35 -1.37
C SER A 93 -2.03 -1.81 -0.83
N LEU A 94 -1.13 -2.72 -0.39
CA LEU A 94 0.20 -2.37 0.13
C LEU A 94 1.11 -1.82 -0.98
N LEU A 95 1.00 -2.41 -2.17
CA LEU A 95 1.75 -1.98 -3.33
C LEU A 95 1.29 -0.61 -3.82
N CYS A 96 -0.03 -0.37 -3.87
CA CYS A 96 -0.60 0.93 -4.22
C CYS A 96 -0.13 2.02 -3.23
N ASP A 97 -0.22 1.76 -1.93
CA ASP A 97 0.24 2.71 -0.90
C ASP A 97 1.75 2.99 -1.04
N GLU A 98 2.58 1.98 -1.32
CA GLU A 98 4.02 2.21 -1.50
C GLU A 98 4.32 2.98 -2.79
N LEU A 99 3.65 2.66 -3.90
CA LEU A 99 3.75 3.40 -5.16
C LEU A 99 3.37 4.87 -4.97
N ASP A 100 2.25 5.16 -4.31
CA ASP A 100 1.82 6.53 -4.04
C ASP A 100 2.86 7.32 -3.24
N ASN A 101 3.49 6.67 -2.26
CA ASN A 101 4.55 7.29 -1.48
C ASN A 101 5.83 7.53 -2.30
N LEU A 102 6.18 6.60 -3.19
CA LEU A 102 7.34 6.72 -4.08
C LEU A 102 7.12 7.82 -5.13
N ILE A 103 5.92 7.89 -5.73
CA ILE A 103 5.50 8.96 -6.63
C ILE A 103 5.59 10.31 -5.92
N HIS A 104 5.05 10.40 -4.69
CA HIS A 104 5.12 11.64 -3.92
C HIS A 104 6.56 12.05 -3.59
N ALA A 105 7.45 11.09 -3.31
CA ALA A 105 8.87 11.35 -3.09
C ALA A 105 9.58 11.80 -4.39
N TYR A 106 9.20 11.24 -5.54
CA TYR A 106 9.70 11.63 -6.85
C TYR A 106 9.30 13.07 -7.19
N ASP A 107 8.02 13.43 -7.02
CA ASP A 107 7.49 14.77 -7.25
C ASP A 107 8.16 15.84 -6.38
N GLN A 108 8.62 15.45 -5.19
CA GLN A 108 9.39 16.32 -4.29
C GLN A 108 10.86 16.48 -4.70
N GLY A 109 11.28 15.89 -5.83
CA GLY A 109 12.64 15.92 -6.35
C GLY A 109 13.59 14.95 -5.65
N ASN A 110 13.07 13.95 -4.93
CA ASN A 110 13.89 13.02 -4.16
C ASN A 110 14.22 11.77 -5.00
N LEU A 111 15.08 11.97 -6.00
CA LEU A 111 15.48 10.97 -7.01
C LEU A 111 16.28 9.77 -6.45
N PHE A 112 16.58 9.75 -5.14
CA PHE A 112 17.27 8.63 -4.48
C PHE A 112 16.48 7.32 -4.46
N HIS A 113 15.21 7.35 -4.90
CA HIS A 113 14.31 6.21 -4.88
C HIS A 113 13.89 5.74 -6.27
N LEU A 114 14.56 6.17 -7.34
CA LEU A 114 14.23 5.75 -8.70
C LEU A 114 14.25 4.22 -8.84
N GLU A 115 15.33 3.55 -8.41
CA GLU A 115 15.41 2.07 -8.44
C GLU A 115 14.25 1.41 -7.66
N LYS A 116 13.87 1.96 -6.51
CA LYS A 116 12.75 1.42 -5.71
C LYS A 116 11.40 1.61 -6.38
N LEU A 117 11.23 2.73 -7.08
CA LEU A 117 10.04 3.02 -7.86
C LEU A 117 9.96 2.06 -9.06
N GLN A 118 11.07 1.83 -9.75
CA GLN A 118 11.17 0.86 -10.84
C GLN A 118 10.85 -0.56 -10.34
N ASP A 119 11.44 -0.97 -9.21
CA ASP A 119 11.14 -2.26 -8.57
C ASP A 119 9.66 -2.38 -8.19
N ALA A 120 9.06 -1.32 -7.65
CA ALA A 120 7.64 -1.30 -7.29
C ALA A 120 6.72 -1.39 -8.51
N LEU A 121 7.08 -0.74 -9.63
CA LEU A 121 6.36 -0.85 -10.90
C LEU A 121 6.48 -2.26 -11.49
N ALA A 122 7.67 -2.85 -11.46
CA ALA A 122 7.88 -4.22 -11.92
C ALA A 122 7.06 -5.22 -11.09
N ASN A 123 7.04 -5.05 -9.76
CA ASN A 123 6.19 -5.85 -8.88
C ASN A 123 4.70 -5.64 -9.19
N LEU A 124 4.28 -4.44 -9.57
CA LEU A 124 2.89 -4.19 -9.98
C LEU A 124 2.49 -4.98 -11.21
N VAL A 125 3.36 -5.02 -12.21
CA VAL A 125 3.12 -5.83 -13.41
C VAL A 125 2.96 -7.30 -13.04
N VAL A 126 3.89 -7.85 -12.26
CA VAL A 126 3.84 -9.26 -11.81
C VAL A 126 2.56 -9.55 -11.03
N VAL A 127 2.18 -8.68 -10.08
CA VAL A 127 0.96 -8.87 -9.28
C VAL A 127 -0.29 -8.81 -10.17
N ILE A 128 -0.37 -7.88 -11.12
CA ILE A 128 -1.51 -7.80 -12.04
C ILE A 128 -1.57 -9.05 -12.94
N GLU A 129 -0.43 -9.51 -13.46
CA GLU A 129 -0.35 -10.72 -14.29
C GLU A 129 -0.78 -11.97 -13.51
N ASP A 130 -0.24 -12.16 -12.30
CA ASP A 130 -0.59 -13.29 -11.43
C ASP A 130 -2.10 -13.29 -11.09
N ASN A 131 -2.67 -12.13 -10.74
CA ASN A 131 -4.10 -12.01 -10.43
C ASN A 131 -4.99 -12.16 -11.68
N ALA A 132 -4.54 -11.70 -12.86
CA ALA A 132 -5.26 -11.89 -14.12
C ALA A 132 -5.34 -13.37 -14.50
N GLU A 133 -4.26 -14.12 -14.25
CA GLU A 133 -4.23 -15.56 -14.48
C GLU A 133 -5.12 -16.33 -13.50
N GLU A 134 -5.15 -15.92 -12.21
CA GLU A 134 -5.97 -16.58 -11.19
C GLU A 134 -7.47 -16.33 -11.35
N GLU A 135 -7.88 -15.11 -11.69
CA GLU A 135 -9.30 -14.73 -11.80
C GLU A 135 -9.87 -14.85 -13.23
N GLU A 136 -9.06 -15.26 -14.21
CA GLU A 136 -9.38 -15.22 -15.65
C GLU A 136 -9.90 -13.84 -16.11
N GLU A 137 -9.45 -12.77 -15.45
CA GLU A 137 -9.81 -11.39 -15.78
C GLU A 137 -8.83 -10.76 -16.77
N ASP A 138 -9.31 -9.77 -17.54
CA ASP A 138 -8.46 -9.03 -18.46
C ASP A 138 -7.49 -8.13 -17.67
N PRO A 139 -6.15 -8.23 -17.88
CA PRO A 139 -5.16 -7.43 -17.15
C PRO A 139 -5.44 -5.92 -17.20
N ALA A 140 -6.04 -5.42 -18.29
CA ALA A 140 -6.41 -4.02 -18.41
C ALA A 140 -7.57 -3.62 -17.46
N THR A 141 -8.45 -4.55 -17.12
CA THR A 141 -9.53 -4.32 -16.15
C THR A 141 -8.97 -4.27 -14.73
N LEU A 142 -8.08 -5.21 -14.39
CA LEU A 142 -7.35 -5.20 -13.13
C LEU A 142 -6.50 -3.94 -12.99
N PHE A 143 -5.75 -3.55 -14.03
CA PHE A 143 -5.00 -2.30 -14.05
C PHE A 143 -5.91 -1.09 -13.80
N ASN A 144 -7.08 -1.00 -14.44
CA ASN A 144 -8.02 0.08 -14.15
C ASN A 144 -8.55 0.06 -12.71
N ALA A 145 -8.69 -1.11 -12.10
CA ALA A 145 -9.06 -1.22 -10.68
C ALA A 145 -7.91 -0.76 -9.77
N VAL A 146 -6.66 -1.13 -10.09
CA VAL A 146 -5.46 -0.59 -9.41
C VAL A 146 -5.43 0.93 -9.50
N MET A 147 -5.63 1.48 -10.70
CA MET A 147 -5.66 2.93 -10.95
C MET A 147 -6.71 3.66 -10.12
N GLN A 148 -7.84 3.02 -9.82
CA GLN A 148 -8.88 3.60 -8.95
C GLN A 148 -8.50 3.57 -7.47
N ASN A 149 -7.60 2.67 -7.07
CA ASN A 149 -7.11 2.52 -5.70
C ASN A 149 -5.83 3.33 -5.42
N LEU A 150 -5.18 3.88 -6.46
CA LEU A 150 -4.05 4.79 -6.33
C LEU A 150 -4.54 6.23 -6.08
N ALA A 151 -3.90 6.92 -5.14
CA ALA A 151 -4.16 8.32 -4.86
C ALA A 151 -3.58 9.24 -5.93
N ASN A 152 -2.49 8.81 -6.59
CA ASN A 152 -1.88 9.53 -7.69
C ASN A 152 -2.29 8.95 -9.05
N ASP A 153 -2.37 9.81 -10.06
CA ASP A 153 -2.57 9.39 -11.45
C ASP A 153 -1.28 8.78 -11.98
N LEU A 154 -1.14 7.47 -11.81
CA LEU A 154 0.03 6.71 -12.26
C LEU A 154 0.27 6.84 -13.76
N VAL A 155 -0.78 6.97 -14.59
CA VAL A 155 -0.60 7.11 -16.05
C VAL A 155 0.05 8.45 -16.36
N ALA A 156 -0.46 9.53 -15.77
CA ALA A 156 0.17 10.85 -15.91
C ALA A 156 1.61 10.85 -15.39
N PHE A 157 1.84 10.23 -14.24
CA PHE A 157 3.17 10.10 -13.64
C PHE A 157 4.15 9.31 -14.53
N LEU A 158 3.72 8.18 -15.11
CA LEU A 158 4.55 7.38 -16.02
C LEU A 158 4.94 8.19 -17.25
N TYR A 159 4.03 8.98 -17.83
CA TYR A 159 4.35 9.88 -18.94
C TYR A 159 5.36 10.95 -18.56
N ASP A 160 5.21 11.57 -17.39
CA ASP A 160 6.14 12.58 -16.90
C ASP A 160 7.53 11.94 -16.63
N MET A 161 7.58 10.78 -16.00
CA MET A 161 8.81 10.05 -15.72
C MET A 161 9.53 9.58 -17.00
N ILE A 162 8.80 9.07 -17.99
CA ILE A 162 9.36 8.69 -19.30
C ILE A 162 9.94 9.92 -19.99
N THR A 163 9.24 11.05 -19.94
CA THR A 163 9.71 12.31 -20.54
C THR A 163 10.98 12.80 -19.84
N ASP A 164 11.00 12.78 -18.50
CA ASP A 164 12.15 13.18 -17.70
C ASP A 164 13.37 12.26 -17.93
N GLN A 165 13.17 10.95 -18.10
CA GLN A 165 14.25 10.01 -18.39
C GLN A 165 14.80 10.13 -19.81
N ILE A 166 13.93 10.39 -20.80
CA ILE A 166 14.35 10.72 -22.18
C ILE A 166 15.19 12.00 -22.17
N ASP A 167 14.79 13.01 -21.41
CA ASP A 167 15.53 14.28 -21.26
C ASP A 167 16.86 14.11 -20.50
N LEU A 168 16.94 13.13 -19.58
CA LEU A 168 18.18 12.75 -18.87
C LEU A 168 19.11 11.84 -19.68
N GLY A 169 18.65 11.32 -20.82
CA GLY A 169 19.44 10.50 -21.75
C GLY A 169 19.48 9.00 -21.44
N GLU A 170 18.60 8.49 -20.56
CA GLU A 170 18.41 7.06 -20.29
C GLU A 170 17.34 6.45 -21.21
N VAL A 171 17.65 6.45 -22.51
CA VAL A 171 16.72 6.07 -23.59
C VAL A 171 16.32 4.59 -23.53
N ASP A 172 17.23 3.71 -23.08
CA ASP A 172 17.00 2.26 -23.05
C ASP A 172 15.87 1.87 -22.06
N TYR A 173 15.71 2.59 -20.95
CA TYR A 173 14.67 2.31 -19.96
C TYR A 173 13.32 2.96 -20.31
N ALA A 174 13.36 4.10 -21.00
CA ALA A 174 12.16 4.74 -21.54
C ALA A 174 11.47 3.87 -22.61
N GLU A 175 12.24 3.06 -23.37
CA GLU A 175 11.67 2.09 -24.31
C GLU A 175 11.02 0.89 -23.58
N GLU A 176 11.61 0.35 -22.51
CA GLU A 176 11.02 -0.75 -21.72
C GLU A 176 9.72 -0.37 -20.99
N LEU A 177 9.57 0.90 -20.60
CA LEU A 177 8.32 1.41 -19.98
C LEU A 177 7.20 1.69 -20.99
N TYR A 178 7.52 1.79 -22.28
CA TYR A 178 6.56 2.11 -23.33
C TYR A 178 5.96 0.87 -24.00
N GLU A 179 6.67 -0.27 -23.98
CA GLU A 179 6.18 -1.58 -24.44
C GLU A 179 5.19 -2.23 -23.47
#